data_AF-A0A2D5FDV9-F1
#
_entry.id   AF-A0A2D5FDV9-F1
#
_cell.length_a   1.000
_cell.length_b   1.000
_cell.length_c   1.000
_cell.angle_alpha   90.00
_cell.angle_beta   90.00
_cell.angle_gamma   90.00
#
_symmetry.space_group_name_H-M   'P 1'
#
loop_
_entity.id
_entity.type
_entity.pdbx_description
1 polymer ?
#
loop_
_entity_poly.entity_id
_entity_poly.type
_entity_poly.pdbx_seq_one_letter_code
_entity_poly.pdbx_strand_id
1 'polypeptide(L)'
;MDQRTVETYAGNPPLPIEPGDSPHLVRAPSPEALAGALQARLDSLRAQYGIAFSLGDDFAAALEATLERFNGFARRGVDEDFQRGGHVSEVDWQAHFSRRHRQPDAPLATMPNPTMYPIDTTGPLYAVILAPGILDTSAGPMIDASARVLDAAGAPIPGLYGAGNCVASPTREAYFGAGGTIGPAIAFGHIAGNAVLADHKISATEY
;
A
#
# COMPACT_ATOMS: atom_id res chain seq x y z
N MET A 1 -7.20 11.60 -10.96
CA MET A 1 -7.55 12.53 -9.86
C MET A 1 -7.91 13.87 -10.48
N ASP A 2 -8.68 14.71 -9.79
CA ASP A 2 -8.95 16.10 -10.20
C ASP A 2 -8.15 17.09 -9.34
N GLN A 3 -8.23 18.38 -9.70
CA GLN A 3 -7.59 19.49 -8.99
C GLN A 3 -7.84 19.45 -7.48
N ARG A 4 -9.11 19.23 -7.09
CA ARG A 4 -9.50 19.17 -5.68
C ARG A 4 -8.72 18.10 -4.92
N THR A 5 -8.54 16.90 -5.46
CA THR A 5 -7.75 15.86 -4.79
C THR A 5 -6.32 16.34 -4.52
N VAL A 6 -5.69 16.97 -5.50
CA VAL A 6 -4.30 17.43 -5.35
C VAL A 6 -4.19 18.51 -4.28
N GLU A 7 -5.11 19.48 -4.26
CA GLU A 7 -5.13 20.55 -3.25
C GLU A 7 -5.47 20.02 -1.85
N THR A 8 -6.47 19.14 -1.75
CA THR A 8 -6.96 18.59 -0.48
C THR A 8 -5.86 17.79 0.22
N TYR A 9 -5.02 17.08 -0.52
CA TYR A 9 -4.04 16.14 0.03
C TYR A 9 -2.59 16.54 -0.28
N ALA A 10 -2.36 17.78 -0.68
CA ALA A 10 -1.03 18.33 -0.97
C ALA A 10 -0.03 18.00 0.16
N GLY A 11 1.18 17.58 -0.22
CA GLY A 11 2.25 17.20 0.71
C GLY A 11 2.14 15.80 1.31
N ASN A 12 1.10 15.02 0.98
CA ASN A 12 1.02 13.61 1.34
C ASN A 12 1.45 12.76 0.15
N PRO A 13 2.54 11.99 0.26
CA PRO A 13 3.00 11.13 -0.83
C PRO A 13 1.86 10.27 -1.40
N PRO A 14 1.75 10.16 -2.73
CA PRO A 14 2.70 10.64 -3.74
C PRO A 14 2.48 12.09 -4.21
N LEU A 15 1.59 12.84 -3.58
CA LEU A 15 1.25 14.21 -3.99
C LEU A 15 2.28 15.21 -3.45
N PRO A 16 2.85 16.07 -4.33
CA PRO A 16 3.75 17.14 -3.90
C PRO A 16 2.98 18.19 -3.07
N ILE A 17 3.72 19.06 -2.39
CA ILE A 17 3.14 20.25 -1.75
C ILE A 17 2.58 21.17 -2.83
N GLU A 18 3.35 21.48 -3.87
CA GLU A 18 2.91 22.28 -5.01
C GLU A 18 2.62 21.40 -6.24
N PRO A 19 1.43 21.54 -6.87
CA PRO A 19 1.04 20.82 -8.10
C PRO A 19 1.90 21.20 -9.32
N GLY A 20 3.13 20.67 -9.38
CA GLY A 20 4.11 20.97 -10.43
C GLY A 20 5.53 20.54 -10.07
N ASP A 21 5.79 20.37 -8.77
CA ASP A 21 7.12 20.09 -8.25
C ASP A 21 7.51 18.60 -8.28
N SER A 22 6.60 17.72 -8.72
CA SER A 22 6.86 16.28 -8.78
C SER A 22 6.95 15.79 -10.22
N PRO A 23 8.08 15.20 -10.65
CA PRO A 23 8.18 14.53 -11.95
C PRO A 23 7.35 13.22 -12.03
N HIS A 24 6.70 12.82 -10.94
CA HIS A 24 5.86 11.62 -10.87
C HIS A 24 4.37 11.93 -11.06
N LEU A 25 3.97 13.20 -10.99
CA LEU A 25 2.59 13.63 -11.18
C LEU A 25 2.37 14.07 -12.63
N VAL A 26 1.68 13.24 -13.42
CA VAL A 26 1.29 13.55 -14.78
C VAL A 26 0.03 14.41 -14.75
N ARG A 27 0.03 15.53 -15.48
CA ARG A 27 -1.07 16.49 -15.55
C ARG A 27 -1.49 16.70 -17.00
N ALA A 28 -2.80 16.72 -17.27
CA ALA A 28 -3.34 17.01 -18.60
C ALA A 28 -4.74 17.65 -18.51
N PRO A 29 -5.17 18.42 -19.52
CA PRO A 29 -6.46 19.15 -19.48
C PRO A 29 -7.69 18.28 -19.77
N SER A 30 -7.52 17.06 -20.27
CA SER A 30 -8.63 16.17 -20.65
C SER A 30 -8.23 14.70 -20.51
N PRO A 31 -9.19 13.75 -20.48
CA PRO A 31 -8.89 12.31 -20.46
C PRO A 31 -8.00 11.86 -21.63
N GLU A 32 -8.31 12.31 -22.86
CA GLU A 32 -7.52 11.99 -24.05
C GLU A 32 -6.07 12.52 -23.94
N ALA A 33 -5.91 13.78 -23.53
CA ALA A 33 -4.57 14.36 -23.33
C ALA A 33 -3.81 13.66 -22.20
N LEU A 34 -4.52 13.19 -21.16
CA LEU A 34 -3.92 12.44 -20.06
C LEU A 34 -3.39 11.09 -20.52
N ALA A 35 -4.14 10.38 -21.36
CA ALA A 35 -3.69 9.11 -21.96
C ALA A 35 -2.40 9.31 -22.76
N GLY A 36 -2.33 10.34 -23.61
CA GLY A 36 -1.12 10.68 -24.35
C GLY A 36 0.07 11.03 -23.44
N ALA A 37 -0.16 11.82 -22.39
CA ALA A 37 0.87 12.19 -21.43
C ALA A 37 1.39 10.98 -20.61
N LEU A 38 0.51 10.04 -20.26
CA LEU A 38 0.89 8.79 -19.60
C LEU A 38 1.71 7.89 -20.50
N GLN A 39 1.34 7.77 -21.78
CA GLN A 39 2.14 7.01 -22.76
C GLN A 39 3.55 7.60 -22.90
N ALA A 40 3.66 8.92 -23.08
CA ALA A 40 4.95 9.60 -23.15
C ALA A 40 5.78 9.39 -21.87
N ARG A 41 5.14 9.36 -20.70
CA ARG A 41 5.82 9.06 -19.44
C ARG A 41 6.33 7.63 -19.38
N LEU A 42 5.53 6.65 -19.83
CA LEU A 42 5.95 5.26 -19.91
C LEU A 42 7.12 5.07 -20.89
N ASP A 43 7.10 5.75 -22.03
CA ASP A 43 8.20 5.72 -23.01
C ASP A 43 9.51 6.27 -22.41
N SER A 44 9.43 7.35 -21.64
CA SER A 44 10.56 7.89 -20.88
C SER A 44 11.10 6.88 -19.85
N LEU A 45 10.21 6.20 -19.11
CA LEU A 45 10.61 5.18 -18.15
C LEU A 45 11.18 3.93 -18.85
N ARG A 46 10.68 3.56 -20.03
CA ARG A 46 11.23 2.47 -20.86
C ARG A 46 12.66 2.78 -21.27
N ALA A 47 12.92 3.99 -21.73
CA ALA A 47 14.27 4.42 -22.10
C ALA A 47 15.23 4.38 -20.90
N GLN A 48 14.75 4.69 -19.68
CA GLN A 48 15.58 4.76 -18.48
C GLN A 48 15.78 3.41 -17.78
N TYR A 49 14.71 2.60 -17.68
CA TYR A 49 14.66 1.42 -16.81
C TYR A 49 14.37 0.11 -17.57
N GLY A 50 14.19 0.16 -18.90
CA GLY A 50 13.95 -1.03 -19.72
C GLY A 50 12.58 -1.69 -19.50
N ILE A 51 11.57 -0.94 -19.01
CA ILE A 51 10.22 -1.48 -18.82
C ILE A 51 9.54 -1.82 -20.16
N ALA A 52 8.89 -2.98 -20.25
CA ALA A 52 8.32 -3.49 -21.50
C ALA A 52 6.82 -3.17 -21.72
N PHE A 53 6.18 -2.49 -20.77
CA PHE A 53 4.73 -2.26 -20.81
C PHE A 53 4.39 -0.98 -21.59
N SER A 54 3.21 -0.95 -22.20
CA SER A 54 2.62 0.20 -22.90
C SER A 54 1.13 0.28 -22.59
N LEU A 55 0.50 1.44 -22.82
CA LEU A 55 -0.95 1.51 -22.80
C LEU A 55 -1.53 0.75 -23.99
N GLY A 56 -2.74 0.20 -23.82
CA GLY A 56 -3.50 -0.39 -24.93
C GLY A 56 -4.05 0.68 -25.87
N ASP A 57 -4.30 0.30 -27.12
CA ASP A 57 -4.77 1.23 -28.17
C ASP A 57 -6.13 1.88 -27.84
N ASP A 58 -6.96 1.21 -27.05
CA ASP A 58 -8.29 1.66 -26.62
C ASP A 58 -8.26 2.46 -25.30
N PHE A 59 -7.09 2.64 -24.69
CA PHE A 59 -6.96 3.17 -23.33
C PHE A 59 -7.62 4.55 -23.16
N ALA A 60 -7.49 5.44 -24.14
CA ALA A 60 -8.08 6.79 -24.06
C ALA A 60 -9.61 6.73 -23.96
N ALA A 61 -10.25 5.94 -24.84
CA ALA A 61 -11.69 5.74 -24.83
C ALA A 61 -12.15 4.99 -23.56
N ALA A 62 -11.40 3.98 -23.13
CA ALA A 62 -11.69 3.24 -21.91
C ALA A 62 -11.57 4.11 -20.65
N LEU A 63 -10.61 5.04 -20.61
CA LEU A 63 -10.43 5.99 -19.51
C LEU A 63 -11.64 6.92 -19.38
N GLU A 64 -12.11 7.49 -20.49
CA GLU A 64 -13.29 8.36 -20.50
C GLU A 64 -14.54 7.62 -20.01
N ALA A 65 -14.81 6.44 -20.56
CA ALA A 65 -15.93 5.59 -20.13
C ALA A 65 -15.82 5.18 -18.64
N THR A 66 -14.60 4.91 -18.16
CA THR A 66 -14.36 4.59 -16.74
C THR A 66 -14.65 5.78 -15.83
N LEU A 67 -14.23 6.99 -16.22
CA LEU A 67 -14.49 8.21 -15.46
C LEU A 67 -16.00 8.49 -15.37
N GLU A 68 -16.72 8.40 -16.48
CA GLU A 68 -18.18 8.58 -16.50
C GLU A 68 -18.89 7.59 -15.58
N ARG A 69 -18.53 6.31 -15.70
CA ARG A 69 -19.14 5.21 -14.94
C ARG A 69 -18.86 5.31 -13.44
N PHE A 70 -17.58 5.52 -13.07
CA PHE A 70 -17.18 5.75 -11.68
C PHE A 70 -17.87 6.98 -11.09
N ASN A 71 -17.98 8.07 -11.84
CA ASN A 71 -18.69 9.26 -11.38
C ASN A 71 -20.18 8.98 -11.14
N GLY A 72 -20.80 8.12 -11.96
CA GLY A 72 -22.15 7.59 -11.72
C GLY A 72 -22.26 6.85 -10.39
N PHE A 73 -21.34 5.91 -10.13
CA PHE A 73 -21.26 5.16 -8.87
C PHE A 73 -21.07 6.07 -7.66
N ALA A 74 -20.13 7.01 -7.73
CA ALA A 74 -19.82 7.92 -6.65
C ALA A 74 -21.03 8.81 -6.28
N ARG A 75 -21.80 9.27 -7.28
CA ARG A 75 -23.05 10.03 -7.03
C ARG A 75 -24.12 9.19 -6.33
N ARG A 76 -24.25 7.90 -6.67
CA ARG A 76 -25.21 6.99 -6.04
C ARG A 76 -24.72 6.45 -4.68
N GLY A 77 -23.41 6.44 -4.46
CA GLY A 77 -22.77 5.83 -3.29
C GLY A 77 -22.56 4.32 -3.41
N VAL A 78 -22.82 3.73 -4.58
CA VAL A 78 -22.72 2.27 -4.81
C VAL A 78 -21.81 2.02 -6.02
N ASP A 79 -20.69 1.34 -5.77
CA ASP A 79 -19.82 0.79 -6.80
C ASP A 79 -20.32 -0.61 -7.17
N GLU A 80 -20.88 -0.74 -8.36
CA GLU A 80 -21.47 -1.99 -8.84
C GLU A 80 -20.43 -2.96 -9.40
N ASP A 81 -19.19 -2.51 -9.64
CA ASP A 81 -18.13 -3.34 -10.21
C ASP A 81 -17.33 -4.07 -9.14
N PHE A 82 -16.86 -3.32 -8.14
CA PHE A 82 -15.88 -3.79 -7.16
C PHE A 82 -16.34 -3.60 -5.71
N GLN A 83 -17.55 -3.06 -5.52
CA GLN A 83 -18.16 -2.86 -4.20
C GLN A 83 -17.32 -1.98 -3.26
N ARG A 84 -16.57 -1.02 -3.80
CA ARG A 84 -15.75 -0.08 -3.02
C ARG A 84 -16.55 0.62 -1.92
N GLY A 85 -16.04 0.58 -0.69
CA GLY A 85 -16.72 1.12 0.49
C GLY A 85 -17.95 0.33 0.93
N GLY A 86 -18.16 -0.88 0.41
CA GLY A 86 -19.22 -1.81 0.83
C GLY A 86 -18.89 -2.55 2.12
N HIS A 87 -17.61 -2.61 2.52
CA HIS A 87 -17.18 -3.22 3.78
C HIS A 87 -16.88 -2.15 4.85
N VAL A 88 -17.25 -2.44 6.10
CA VAL A 88 -17.08 -1.50 7.23
C VAL A 88 -15.63 -1.06 7.41
N SER A 89 -14.68 -1.98 7.19
CA SER A 89 -13.27 -1.64 7.30
C SER A 89 -12.86 -0.54 6.32
N GLU A 90 -13.33 -0.55 5.08
CA GLU A 90 -12.96 0.48 4.10
C GLU A 90 -13.48 1.87 4.52
N VAL A 91 -14.69 1.91 5.09
CA VAL A 91 -15.29 3.14 5.61
C VAL A 91 -14.53 3.68 6.82
N ASP A 92 -14.18 2.80 7.77
CA ASP A 92 -13.42 3.17 8.96
C ASP A 92 -12.00 3.62 8.59
N TRP A 93 -11.32 2.89 7.71
CA TRP A 93 -9.98 3.26 7.21
C TRP A 93 -10.02 4.61 6.50
N GLN A 94 -11.02 4.86 5.64
CA GLN A 94 -11.20 6.16 5.00
C GLN A 94 -11.38 7.29 6.02
N ALA A 95 -12.21 7.08 7.05
CA ALA A 95 -12.42 8.06 8.11
C ALA A 95 -11.14 8.36 8.90
N HIS A 96 -10.28 7.38 9.12
CA HIS A 96 -9.02 7.56 9.85
C HIS A 96 -7.93 8.24 9.01
N PHE A 97 -7.70 7.79 7.78
CA PHE A 97 -6.55 8.25 6.98
C PHE A 97 -6.86 9.54 6.23
N SER A 98 -7.94 9.60 5.46
CA SER A 98 -8.26 10.80 4.68
C SER A 98 -8.49 12.02 5.57
N ARG A 99 -9.01 11.86 6.78
CA ARG A 99 -9.15 12.98 7.72
C ARG A 99 -7.81 13.47 8.25
N ARG A 100 -6.84 12.59 8.51
CA ARG A 100 -5.51 12.95 9.03
C ARG A 100 -4.59 13.55 7.98
N HIS A 101 -4.78 13.14 6.73
CA HIS A 101 -3.91 13.53 5.62
C HIS A 101 -4.45 14.70 4.81
N ARG A 102 -5.67 15.18 5.03
CA ARG A 102 -6.14 16.38 4.32
C ARG A 102 -5.52 17.65 4.89
N GLN A 103 -5.42 18.68 4.05
CA GLN A 103 -5.14 20.05 4.48
C GLN A 103 -6.17 20.51 5.53
N PRO A 104 -5.76 21.27 6.57
CA PRO A 104 -6.63 21.63 7.70
C PRO A 104 -7.97 22.26 7.29
N ASP A 105 -7.92 23.13 6.28
CA ASP A 105 -9.06 23.91 5.80
C ASP A 105 -9.84 23.22 4.67
N ALA A 106 -9.38 22.05 4.20
CA ALA A 106 -10.05 21.34 3.12
C ALA A 106 -11.39 20.76 3.61
N PRO A 107 -12.49 20.97 2.86
CA PRO A 107 -13.81 20.49 3.24
C PRO A 107 -13.85 18.97 3.25
N LEU A 108 -14.67 18.40 4.14
CA LEU A 108 -14.94 16.97 4.14
C LEU A 108 -15.86 16.62 2.97
N ALA A 109 -15.60 15.47 2.35
CA ALA A 109 -16.49 14.91 1.35
C ALA A 109 -17.87 14.62 1.95
N THR A 110 -18.93 15.02 1.24
CA THR A 110 -20.34 14.85 1.66
C THR A 110 -21.08 13.80 0.83
N MET A 111 -20.36 12.96 0.09
CA MET A 111 -20.95 11.92 -0.76
C MET A 111 -21.64 10.83 0.08
N PRO A 112 -22.68 10.15 -0.45
CA PRO A 112 -23.36 9.06 0.27
C PRO A 112 -22.42 7.94 0.71
N ASN A 113 -21.36 7.68 -0.08
CA ASN A 113 -20.27 6.78 0.30
C ASN A 113 -18.97 7.60 0.47
N PRO A 114 -18.37 7.65 1.68
CA PRO A 114 -17.23 8.53 1.97
C PRO A 114 -15.94 8.10 1.27
N THR A 115 -15.89 6.90 0.69
CA THR A 115 -14.74 6.36 -0.04
C THR A 115 -14.73 6.76 -1.51
N MET A 116 -15.82 7.34 -2.02
CA MET A 116 -16.00 7.67 -3.43
C MET A 116 -16.42 9.12 -3.62
N TYR A 117 -15.79 9.79 -4.58
CA TYR A 117 -16.17 11.13 -4.98
C TYR A 117 -16.05 11.26 -6.50
N PRO A 118 -17.04 11.84 -7.20
CA PRO A 118 -16.89 12.17 -8.62
C PRO A 118 -15.61 12.96 -8.91
N ILE A 119 -14.92 12.57 -9.96
CA ILE A 119 -13.74 13.23 -10.51
C ILE A 119 -14.23 14.29 -11.50
N ASP A 120 -13.89 15.55 -11.25
CA ASP A 120 -14.18 16.64 -12.17
C ASP A 120 -13.28 16.56 -13.42
N THR A 121 -13.92 16.32 -14.57
CA THR A 121 -13.25 16.21 -15.88
C THR A 121 -13.28 17.51 -16.69
N THR A 122 -13.85 18.59 -16.14
CA THR A 122 -13.86 19.92 -16.78
C THR A 122 -12.58 20.72 -16.51
N GLY A 123 -11.85 20.34 -15.47
CA GLY A 123 -10.54 20.89 -15.11
C GLY A 123 -9.37 19.95 -15.44
N PRO A 124 -8.14 20.33 -15.05
CA PRO A 124 -6.97 19.47 -15.24
C PRO A 124 -7.14 18.17 -14.46
N LEU A 125 -6.79 17.07 -15.11
CA LEU A 125 -6.68 15.75 -14.54
C LEU A 125 -5.23 15.42 -14.19
N TYR A 126 -5.10 14.61 -13.15
CA TYR A 126 -3.83 14.21 -12.58
C TYR A 126 -3.75 12.69 -12.46
N ALA A 127 -2.59 12.13 -12.76
CA ALA A 127 -2.31 10.71 -12.62
C ALA A 127 -0.90 10.48 -12.10
N VAL A 128 -0.72 9.37 -11.38
CA VAL A 128 0.58 8.85 -10.95
C VAL A 128 0.66 7.41 -11.42
N ILE A 129 1.80 7.01 -11.98
CA ILE A 129 2.04 5.62 -12.37
C ILE A 129 2.47 4.86 -11.11
N LEU A 130 1.66 3.88 -10.71
CA LEU A 130 1.96 3.00 -9.58
C LEU A 130 2.58 1.69 -10.09
N ALA A 131 3.53 1.17 -9.33
CA ALA A 131 4.12 -0.15 -9.54
C ALA A 131 4.07 -0.95 -8.23
N PRO A 132 4.01 -2.29 -8.29
CA PRO A 132 4.11 -3.12 -7.10
C PRO A 132 5.41 -2.85 -6.36
N GLY A 133 5.30 -2.47 -5.09
CA GLY A 133 6.43 -2.39 -4.16
C GLY A 133 6.48 -3.64 -3.28
N ILE A 134 7.68 -3.99 -2.82
CA ILE A 134 7.87 -5.06 -1.84
C ILE A 134 8.07 -4.40 -0.47
N LEU A 135 7.19 -4.74 0.48
CA LEU A 135 7.28 -4.24 1.86
C LEU A 135 8.15 -5.16 2.72
N ASP A 136 7.97 -6.47 2.59
CA ASP A 136 8.60 -7.48 3.41
C ASP A 136 8.57 -8.87 2.74
N THR A 137 9.37 -9.81 3.26
CA THR A 137 9.30 -11.24 2.96
C THR A 137 8.79 -12.02 4.16
N SER A 138 7.72 -12.80 3.99
CA SER A 138 7.14 -13.64 5.05
C SER A 138 7.72 -15.05 5.11
N ALA A 139 8.71 -15.35 4.27
CA ALA A 139 9.38 -16.64 4.21
C ALA A 139 10.68 -16.64 5.03
N GLY A 140 11.07 -17.81 5.52
CA GLY A 140 12.31 -18.02 6.26
C GLY A 140 12.34 -19.41 6.90
N PRO A 141 13.34 -19.70 7.75
CA PRO A 141 13.36 -20.93 8.53
C PRO A 141 12.13 -21.04 9.43
N MET A 142 11.62 -22.25 9.60
CA MET A 142 10.55 -22.53 10.55
C MET A 142 11.05 -22.38 11.98
N ILE A 143 10.21 -21.81 12.84
CA ILE A 143 10.44 -21.77 14.27
C ILE A 143 9.30 -22.44 15.03
N ASP A 144 9.58 -22.94 16.23
CA ASP A 144 8.55 -23.34 17.18
C ASP A 144 8.08 -22.17 18.07
N ALA A 145 7.19 -22.47 19.02
CA ALA A 145 6.64 -21.49 19.96
C ALA A 145 7.69 -20.91 20.94
N SER A 146 8.88 -21.51 21.02
CA SER A 146 10.03 -21.02 21.81
C SER A 146 11.04 -20.27 20.94
N ALA A 147 10.66 -19.93 19.70
CA ALA A 147 11.47 -19.23 18.72
C ALA A 147 12.75 -19.98 18.30
N ARG A 148 12.82 -21.30 18.51
CA ARG A 148 13.95 -22.14 18.08
C ARG A 148 13.80 -22.48 16.61
N VAL A 149 14.87 -22.32 15.83
CA VAL A 149 14.88 -22.68 14.42
C VAL A 149 14.85 -24.20 14.28
N LEU A 150 14.01 -24.70 13.39
CA LEU A 150 13.83 -26.12 13.12
C LEU A 150 14.66 -26.56 11.91
N ASP A 151 15.23 -27.76 12.00
CA ASP A 151 15.85 -28.43 10.86
C ASP A 151 14.82 -29.03 9.89
N ALA A 152 15.29 -29.71 8.84
CA ALA A 152 14.43 -30.34 7.84
C ALA A 152 13.58 -31.50 8.38
N ALA A 153 13.93 -32.07 9.54
CA ALA A 153 13.15 -33.09 10.23
C ALA A 153 12.16 -32.49 11.25
N GLY A 154 12.15 -31.16 11.41
CA GLY A 154 11.33 -30.45 12.38
C GLY A 154 11.91 -30.44 13.80
N ALA A 155 13.18 -30.84 13.98
CA ALA A 155 13.84 -30.81 15.28
C ALA A 155 14.49 -29.44 15.54
N PRO A 156 14.42 -28.90 16.77
CA PRO A 156 15.10 -27.66 17.12
C PRO A 156 16.62 -27.78 16.96
N ILE A 157 17.23 -26.83 16.27
CA ILE A 157 18.68 -26.70 16.13
C ILE A 157 19.24 -26.06 17.42
N PRO A 158 20.13 -26.74 18.17
CA PRO A 158 20.64 -26.22 19.44
C PRO A 158 21.34 -24.86 19.27
N GLY A 159 20.97 -23.89 20.11
CA GLY A 159 21.57 -22.55 20.11
C GLY A 159 21.11 -21.62 18.98
N LEU A 160 20.20 -22.06 18.11
CA LEU A 160 19.72 -21.24 16.98
C LEU A 160 18.26 -20.81 17.18
N TYR A 161 18.06 -19.50 17.26
CA TYR A 161 16.75 -18.87 17.45
C TYR A 161 16.53 -17.81 16.37
N GLY A 162 15.27 -17.49 16.09
CA GLY A 162 14.92 -16.49 15.09
C GLY A 162 13.65 -15.73 15.44
N ALA A 163 13.56 -14.48 14.97
CA ALA A 163 12.41 -13.61 15.19
C ALA A 163 12.32 -12.53 14.09
N GLY A 164 11.10 -12.06 13.82
CA GLY A 164 10.84 -11.06 12.80
C GLY A 164 10.99 -11.61 11.38
N ASN A 165 11.49 -10.80 10.45
CA ASN A 165 11.40 -11.12 9.02
C ASN A 165 12.47 -12.12 8.55
N CYS A 166 13.36 -12.56 9.44
CA CYS A 166 14.35 -13.60 9.13
C CYS A 166 13.81 -15.02 9.34
N VAL A 167 12.57 -15.19 9.81
CA VAL A 167 11.90 -16.50 10.00
C VAL A 167 10.62 -16.58 9.18
N ALA A 168 10.11 -17.79 9.00
CA ALA A 168 8.77 -17.98 8.45
C ALA A 168 7.75 -17.23 9.31
N SER A 169 7.00 -16.30 8.71
CA SER A 169 6.03 -15.48 9.43
C SER A 169 4.95 -16.37 10.07
N PRO A 170 4.61 -16.16 11.35
CA PRO A 170 3.46 -16.80 11.99
C PRO A 170 2.13 -16.53 11.26
N THR A 171 2.06 -15.44 10.48
CA THR A 171 0.87 -15.05 9.72
C THR A 171 0.83 -15.67 8.32
N ARG A 172 1.87 -16.40 7.91
CA ARG A 172 2.04 -17.01 6.57
C ARG A 172 1.76 -16.00 5.45
N GLU A 173 0.72 -16.25 4.66
CA GLU A 173 0.33 -15.47 3.49
C GLU A 173 -0.55 -14.26 3.85
N ALA A 174 -0.94 -14.12 5.12
CA ALA A 174 -1.83 -13.06 5.57
C ALA A 174 -1.07 -11.85 6.15
N TYR A 175 -1.56 -10.66 5.83
CA TYR A 175 -1.17 -9.41 6.46
C TYR A 175 -2.37 -8.84 7.23
N PHE A 176 -2.36 -9.00 8.56
CA PHE A 176 -3.55 -8.71 9.38
C PHE A 176 -3.80 -7.22 9.64
N GLY A 177 -2.83 -6.34 9.36
CA GLY A 177 -2.99 -4.90 9.53
C GLY A 177 -1.69 -4.17 9.83
N ALA A 178 -1.79 -2.85 10.03
CA ALA A 178 -0.64 -2.02 10.38
C ALA A 178 0.06 -2.55 11.64
N GLY A 179 1.39 -2.67 11.58
CA GLY A 179 2.19 -3.29 12.64
C GLY A 179 2.28 -4.82 12.55
N GLY A 180 1.71 -5.45 11.52
CA GLY A 180 1.71 -6.90 11.33
C GLY A 180 3.10 -7.57 11.24
N THR A 181 4.16 -6.81 10.95
CA THR A 181 5.55 -7.29 10.97
C THR A 181 6.23 -7.00 12.32
N ILE A 182 6.06 -5.76 12.82
CA ILE A 182 6.69 -5.28 14.06
C ILE A 182 6.18 -6.04 15.29
N GLY A 183 4.87 -6.26 15.40
CA GLY A 183 4.26 -6.96 16.53
C GLY A 183 4.84 -8.36 16.73
N PRO A 184 4.78 -9.24 15.72
CA PRO A 184 5.42 -10.55 15.77
C PRO A 184 6.93 -10.49 16.02
N ALA A 185 7.64 -9.54 15.40
CA ALA A 185 9.08 -9.38 15.63
C ALA A 185 9.41 -9.10 17.10
N ILE A 186 8.69 -8.18 17.75
CA ILE A 186 8.87 -7.86 19.17
C ILE A 186 8.51 -9.07 20.05
N ALA A 187 7.37 -9.70 19.78
CA ALA A 187 6.89 -10.84 20.58
C ALA A 187 7.87 -12.03 20.50
N PHE A 188 8.24 -12.46 19.29
CA PHE A 188 9.18 -13.57 19.12
C PHE A 188 10.61 -13.19 19.51
N GLY A 189 11.01 -11.92 19.38
CA GLY A 189 12.29 -11.44 19.89
C GLY A 189 12.39 -11.57 21.42
N HIS A 190 11.32 -11.23 22.13
CA HIS A 190 11.23 -11.44 23.57
C HIS A 190 11.25 -12.92 23.95
N ILE A 191 10.47 -13.75 23.24
CA ILE A 191 10.44 -15.21 23.45
C ILE A 191 11.83 -15.83 23.22
N ALA A 192 12.50 -15.48 22.13
CA ALA A 192 13.84 -15.94 21.81
C ALA A 192 14.83 -15.56 22.92
N GLY A 193 14.82 -14.30 23.38
CA GLY A 193 15.68 -13.86 24.47
C GLY A 193 15.49 -14.66 25.77
N ASN A 194 14.24 -14.95 26.14
CA ASN A 194 13.96 -15.77 27.32
C ASN A 194 14.38 -17.25 27.13
N ALA A 195 14.18 -17.80 25.92
CA ALA A 195 14.58 -19.17 25.60
C ALA A 195 16.10 -19.34 25.64
N VAL A 196 16.85 -18.39 25.07
CA VAL A 196 18.32 -18.32 25.17
C VAL A 196 18.76 -18.32 26.63
N LEU A 197 18.16 -17.48 27.49
CA LEU A 197 18.51 -17.44 28.91
C LEU A 197 18.18 -18.74 29.65
N ALA A 198 17.08 -19.42 29.30
CA ALA A 198 16.72 -20.70 29.90
C ALA A 198 17.70 -21.81 29.49
N ASP A 199 18.09 -21.85 28.22
CA ASP A 199 19.01 -22.85 27.68
C ASP A 199 20.46 -22.62 28.15
N HIS A 200 20.84 -21.36 28.46
CA HIS A 200 22.15 -21.00 29.02
C HIS A 200 22.22 -20.96 30.57
N LYS A 201 21.20 -21.40 31.30
CA LYS A 201 21.26 -21.53 32.77
C LYS A 201 22.08 -22.74 33.28
N ILE A 202 23.08 -23.16 32.51
CA ILE A 202 24.19 -24.05 32.88
C ILE A 202 25.43 -23.43 32.19
N SER A 203 26.45 -22.84 32.81
CA SER A 203 27.16 -23.12 34.06
C SER A 203 27.49 -21.81 34.81
N ALA A 204 27.02 -21.67 36.05
CA ALA A 204 27.58 -20.75 37.03
C ALA A 204 28.44 -21.52 38.05
N THR A 205 29.10 -22.59 37.61
CA THR A 205 29.85 -23.51 38.48
C THR A 205 31.33 -23.67 38.08
N GLU A 206 31.84 -22.80 37.21
CA GLU A 206 33.27 -22.71 36.90
C GLU A 206 33.79 -21.28 37.08
N TYR A 207 33.98 -20.86 38.33
CA TYR A 207 34.99 -19.89 38.77
C TYR A 207 35.37 -20.16 40.23
#